data_AF-A0A0F9C071-F1
#
_entry.id   AF-A0A0F9C071-F1
#
_cell.length_a   1.000
_cell.length_b   1.000
_cell.length_c   1.000
_cell.angle_alpha   90.00
_cell.angle_beta   90.00
_cell.angle_gamma   90.00
#
_symmetry.space_group_name_H-M   'P 1'
#
loop_
_entity.id
_entity.type
_entity.pdbx_description
1 polymer ?
#
loop_
_entity_poly.entity_id
_entity_poly.type
_entity_poly.pdbx_seq_one_letter_code
_entity_poly.pdbx_strand_id
1 'polypeptide(L)'
;MAAFSYRAADPAGRTRKGVIEAASAAAARQRLRQDNLLPISIEPTRARKARPDPAEVTTSAPRSVRGGLSPRALALVTRQLATLLGGGVRIEEALQTVARQAEAPRVESMLLNMRASVVEGRSLGQSLQDYPAVFGDFYVATVKAGEASGQLGPVMNHLADHVENRAKNRQTVQLALLYPALLALV
;
A
#
# COMPACT_ATOMS: atom_id res chain seq x y z
N MET A 1 9.97 -10.07 -7.31
CA MET A 1 10.47 -10.32 -5.93
C MET A 1 9.35 -9.93 -4.97
N ALA A 2 9.07 -10.69 -3.91
CA ALA A 2 7.91 -10.44 -3.05
C ALA A 2 8.31 -9.72 -1.75
N ALA A 3 7.43 -8.89 -1.20
CA ALA A 3 7.63 -8.29 0.12
C ALA A 3 7.19 -9.26 1.23
N PHE A 4 8.06 -9.45 2.22
CA PHE A 4 7.81 -10.26 3.40
C PHE A 4 7.80 -9.34 4.62
N SER A 5 6.72 -9.40 5.40
CA SER A 5 6.72 -8.77 6.71
C SER A 5 7.53 -9.67 7.67
N TYR A 6 8.45 -9.08 8.41
CA TYR A 6 9.26 -9.82 9.37
C TYR A 6 9.14 -9.21 10.77
N ARG A 7 9.13 -10.09 11.76
CA ARG A 7 9.45 -9.77 13.14
C ARG A 7 10.76 -10.48 13.45
N ALA A 8 11.81 -9.74 13.72
CA ALA A 8 13.12 -10.30 14.05
C ALA A 8 13.65 -9.69 15.36
N ALA A 9 14.46 -10.43 16.11
CA ALA A 9 15.14 -9.94 17.29
C ALA A 9 16.59 -9.57 16.97
N ASP A 10 17.02 -8.41 17.46
CA ASP A 10 18.44 -8.07 17.55
C ASP A 10 19.16 -9.03 18.53
N PRO A 11 20.49 -9.15 18.48
CA PRO A 11 21.29 -9.93 19.44
C PRO A 11 21.09 -9.47 20.90
N ALA A 12 20.61 -8.24 21.10
CA ALA A 12 20.24 -7.65 22.39
C ALA A 12 18.79 -7.96 22.84
N GLY A 13 18.07 -8.84 22.14
CA GLY A 13 16.72 -9.30 22.50
C GLY A 13 15.58 -8.33 22.16
N ARG A 14 15.86 -7.21 21.47
CA ARG A 14 14.84 -6.24 21.06
C ARG A 14 14.18 -6.67 19.75
N THR A 15 12.85 -6.74 19.73
CA THR A 15 12.11 -7.11 18.52
C THR A 15 11.93 -5.93 17.58
N ARG A 16 12.44 -6.04 16.35
CA ARG A 16 12.16 -5.12 15.24
C ARG A 16 11.11 -5.72 14.31
N LYS A 17 10.18 -4.87 13.89
CA LYS A 17 9.16 -5.20 12.87
C LYS A 17 9.49 -4.37 11.65
N GLY A 18 9.57 -5.02 10.49
CA GLY A 18 9.90 -4.37 9.24
C GLY A 18 9.43 -5.19 8.06
N VAL A 19 9.67 -4.68 6.86
CA VAL A 19 9.31 -5.35 5.62
C VAL A 19 10.59 -5.50 4.82
N ILE A 20 10.80 -6.67 4.24
CA ILE A 20 11.99 -6.97 3.45
C ILE A 20 11.59 -7.53 2.09
N GLU A 21 12.21 -7.02 1.02
CA GLU A 21 12.06 -7.59 -0.32
C GLU A 21 12.97 -8.82 -0.46
N ALA A 22 12.39 -9.96 -0.80
CA ALA A 22 13.14 -11.19 -1.05
C ALA A 22 12.53 -12.02 -2.18
N ALA A 23 13.34 -12.88 -2.80
CA ALA A 23 12.87 -13.81 -3.82
C ALA A 23 12.02 -14.95 -3.24
N SER A 24 12.21 -15.30 -1.96
CA SER A 24 11.49 -16.36 -1.25
C SER A 24 11.57 -16.16 0.26
N ALA A 25 10.73 -16.87 1.03
CA ALA A 25 10.80 -16.86 2.49
C ALA A 25 12.17 -17.34 3.02
N ALA A 26 12.84 -18.26 2.31
CA ALA A 26 14.19 -18.70 2.63
C ALA A 26 15.22 -17.59 2.38
N ALA A 27 15.11 -16.87 1.26
CA ALA A 27 15.96 -15.72 0.97
C ALA A 27 15.74 -14.56 1.97
N ALA A 28 14.51 -14.34 2.44
CA ALA A 28 14.21 -13.35 3.49
C ALA A 28 14.91 -13.71 4.81
N ARG A 29 14.89 -14.99 5.22
CA ARG A 29 15.63 -15.47 6.42
C ARG A 29 17.12 -15.27 6.30
N GLN A 30 17.68 -15.58 5.12
CA GLN A 30 19.12 -15.47 4.88
C GLN A 30 19.57 -14.01 4.92
N ARG A 31 18.76 -13.09 4.40
CA ARG A 31 19.05 -11.66 4.41
C ARG A 31 18.94 -11.05 5.81
N LEU A 32 17.91 -11.44 6.57
CA LEU A 32 17.81 -11.06 7.99
C LEU A 32 19.00 -11.59 8.82
N ARG A 33 19.46 -12.82 8.54
CA ARG A 33 20.66 -13.37 9.18
C ARG A 33 21.95 -12.61 8.82
N GLN A 34 22.09 -12.16 7.57
CA GLN A 34 23.22 -11.31 7.15
C GLN A 34 23.20 -9.96 7.88
N ASP A 35 22.02 -9.44 8.19
CA ASP A 35 21.82 -8.20 8.94
C ASP A 35 21.87 -8.39 10.48
N ASN A 36 22.38 -9.54 10.97
CA ASN A 36 22.44 -9.91 12.40
C ASN A 36 21.07 -9.93 13.13
N LEU A 37 19.98 -10.08 12.39
CA LEU A 37 18.62 -10.15 12.90
C LEU A 37 18.12 -11.61 12.93
N LEU A 38 17.70 -12.09 14.10
CA LEU A 38 17.13 -13.43 14.26
C LEU A 38 15.63 -13.44 13.92
N PRO A 39 15.19 -14.11 12.85
CA PRO A 39 13.77 -14.09 12.44
C PRO A 39 12.89 -14.89 13.41
N ILE A 40 11.89 -14.23 14.00
CA ILE A 40 10.88 -14.85 14.89
C ILE A 40 9.62 -15.22 14.09
N SER A 41 9.21 -14.37 13.14
CA SER A 41 8.10 -14.67 12.22
C SER A 41 8.35 -13.98 10.87
N ILE A 42 8.03 -14.69 9.78
CA ILE A 42 8.10 -14.19 8.40
C ILE A 42 6.79 -14.57 7.73
N GLU A 43 5.95 -13.57 7.48
CA GLU A 43 4.68 -13.77 6.79
C GLU A 43 4.76 -13.14 5.39
N PRO A 44 4.42 -13.91 4.33
CA PRO A 44 4.30 -13.36 2.99
C PRO A 44 3.11 -12.40 2.93
N THR A 45 3.36 -11.17 2.46
CA THR A 45 2.29 -10.17 2.33
C THR A 45 1.34 -10.50 1.17
N ARG A 46 1.80 -11.29 0.19
CA ARG A 46 0.92 -11.88 -0.83
C ARG A 46 0.17 -13.05 -0.19
N ALA A 47 -1.12 -12.84 0.08
CA ALA A 47 -2.10 -13.92 0.15
C ALA A 47 -2.12 -14.61 -1.22
N ARG A 48 -1.21 -15.56 -1.44
CA ARG A 48 -1.35 -16.54 -2.50
C ARG A 48 -2.70 -17.19 -2.23
N LYS A 49 -3.68 -16.96 -3.11
CA LYS A 49 -4.92 -17.76 -3.16
C LYS A 49 -4.49 -19.21 -3.39
N ALA A 50 -4.15 -19.89 -2.30
CA ALA A 50 -4.11 -21.33 -2.24
C ALA A 50 -5.57 -21.75 -2.35
N ARG A 51 -5.85 -22.53 -3.40
CA ARG A 51 -7.07 -23.30 -3.58
C ARG A 51 -7.46 -23.93 -2.23
N PRO A 52 -8.67 -23.74 -1.71
CA PRO A 52 -9.04 -24.32 -0.43
C PRO A 52 -9.30 -25.82 -0.63
N ASP A 53 -8.45 -26.65 -0.03
CA ASP A 53 -8.76 -28.05 0.24
C ASP A 53 -9.91 -28.10 1.25
N PRO A 54 -10.98 -28.87 1.00
CA PRO A 54 -12.20 -28.86 1.81
C PRO A 54 -12.08 -29.79 3.01
N ALA A 55 -11.15 -29.53 3.94
CA ALA A 55 -11.09 -30.25 5.20
C ALA A 55 -10.23 -29.49 6.22
N GLU A 56 -10.79 -28.41 6.79
CA GLU A 56 -10.55 -27.97 8.18
C GLU A 56 -11.25 -26.62 8.38
N VAL A 57 -12.53 -26.68 8.74
CA VAL A 57 -13.26 -25.53 9.28
C VAL A 57 -12.82 -25.35 10.73
N THR A 58 -11.67 -24.71 10.94
CA THR A 58 -11.39 -24.06 12.23
C THR A 58 -12.02 -22.68 12.20
N THR A 59 -12.96 -22.47 13.12
CA THR A 59 -13.62 -21.21 13.44
C THR A 59 -12.60 -20.14 13.82
N SER A 60 -12.08 -19.46 12.81
CA SER A 60 -11.38 -18.19 12.95
C SER A 60 -11.75 -17.39 11.72
N ALA A 61 -12.77 -16.55 11.88
CA ALA A 61 -13.18 -15.60 10.86
C ALA A 61 -11.91 -14.97 10.25
N PRO A 62 -11.74 -15.03 8.92
CA PRO A 62 -10.57 -14.43 8.30
C PRO A 62 -10.61 -12.96 8.68
N ARG A 63 -9.53 -12.44 9.26
CA ARG A 63 -9.30 -11.01 9.43
C ARG A 63 -9.22 -10.40 8.02
N SER A 64 -10.37 -10.27 7.36
CA SER A 64 -10.51 -9.51 6.15
C SER A 64 -10.16 -8.08 6.52
N VAL A 65 -8.93 -7.71 6.17
CA VAL A 65 -8.51 -6.42 5.64
C VAL A 65 -9.50 -5.27 5.94
N ARG A 66 -9.68 -4.93 7.22
CA ARG A 66 -10.50 -3.79 7.64
C ARG A 66 -9.76 -2.45 7.48
N GLY A 67 -8.79 -2.38 6.56
CA GLY A 67 -7.82 -1.28 6.52
C GLY A 67 -7.68 -0.66 5.14
N GLY A 68 -8.53 0.32 4.88
CA GLY A 68 -8.20 1.36 3.91
C GLY A 68 -7.09 2.27 4.44
N LEU A 69 -6.54 3.11 3.57
CA LEU A 69 -5.67 4.22 3.98
C LEU A 69 -6.50 5.38 4.50
N SER A 70 -5.92 6.23 5.36
CA SER A 70 -6.55 7.50 5.69
C SER A 70 -6.67 8.36 4.42
N PRO A 71 -7.71 9.19 4.28
CA PRO A 71 -7.88 10.05 3.10
C PRO A 71 -6.66 10.94 2.83
N ARG A 72 -5.99 11.42 3.90
CA ARG A 72 -4.76 12.22 3.80
C ARG A 72 -3.57 11.40 3.30
N ALA A 73 -3.38 10.17 3.79
CA ALA A 73 -2.29 9.32 3.33
C ALA A 73 -2.48 8.93 1.85
N LEU A 74 -3.71 8.62 1.43
CA LEU A 74 -4.01 8.35 0.03
C LEU A 74 -3.73 9.58 -0.84
N ALA A 75 -4.15 10.78 -0.41
CA ALA A 75 -3.88 12.02 -1.14
C ALA A 75 -2.38 12.27 -1.32
N LEU A 76 -1.59 12.11 -0.25
CA LEU A 76 -0.15 12.32 -0.27
C LEU A 76 0.56 11.35 -1.22
N VAL A 77 0.25 10.05 -1.13
CA VAL A 77 0.81 9.03 -2.03
C VAL A 77 0.43 9.33 -3.49
N THR A 78 -0.82 9.68 -3.75
CA THR A 78 -1.31 9.98 -5.10
C THR A 78 -0.60 11.21 -5.67
N ARG A 79 -0.43 12.27 -4.87
CA ARG A 79 0.27 13.49 -5.28
C ARG A 79 1.74 13.22 -5.59
N GLN A 80 2.45 12.51 -4.72
CA GLN A 80 3.86 12.20 -4.96
C GLN A 80 4.05 11.38 -6.24
N LEU A 81 3.19 10.38 -6.48
CA LEU A 81 3.20 9.62 -7.73
C LEU A 81 2.90 10.52 -8.94
N ALA A 82 1.89 11.40 -8.85
CA ALA A 82 1.55 12.32 -9.92
C ALA A 82 2.70 13.27 -10.28
N THR A 83 3.38 13.83 -9.28
CA THR A 83 4.55 14.69 -9.49
C THR A 83 5.69 13.95 -10.19
N LEU A 84 6.04 12.74 -9.74
CA LEU A 84 7.13 11.97 -10.33
C LEU A 84 6.78 11.50 -11.75
N LEU A 85 5.57 10.97 -11.96
CA LEU A 85 5.11 10.51 -13.27
C LEU A 85 4.93 11.67 -14.26
N GLY A 86 4.46 12.83 -13.78
CA GLY A 86 4.39 14.06 -14.58
C GLY A 86 5.76 14.61 -14.97
N GLY A 87 6.79 14.35 -14.16
CA GLY A 87 8.19 14.64 -14.48
C GLY A 87 8.86 13.62 -15.41
N GLY A 88 8.13 12.61 -15.89
CA GLY A 88 8.67 11.58 -16.78
C GLY A 88 9.48 10.49 -16.07
N VAL A 89 9.42 10.41 -14.73
CA VAL A 89 10.06 9.33 -13.97
C VAL A 89 9.35 8.01 -14.28
N ARG A 90 10.12 6.94 -14.43
CA ARG A 90 9.57 5.62 -14.69
C ARG A 90 8.76 5.13 -13.49
N ILE A 91 7.69 4.39 -13.75
CA ILE A 91 6.70 4.04 -12.73
C ILE A 91 7.26 3.18 -11.60
N GLU A 92 8.18 2.28 -11.90
CA GLU A 92 8.87 1.44 -10.92
C GLU A 92 9.76 2.26 -9.98
N GLU A 93 10.42 3.30 -10.50
CA GLU A 93 11.26 4.22 -9.73
C GLU A 93 10.40 5.17 -8.89
N ALA A 94 9.28 5.64 -9.45
CA ALA A 94 8.31 6.46 -8.74
C ALA A 94 7.74 5.69 -7.55
N LEU A 95 7.27 4.45 -7.75
CA LEU A 95 6.75 3.59 -6.68
C LEU A 95 7.81 3.32 -5.60
N GLN A 96 9.06 3.06 -5.99
CA GLN A 96 10.15 2.84 -5.03
C GLN A 96 10.44 4.10 -4.21
N THR A 97 10.42 5.27 -4.84
CA THR A 97 10.71 6.55 -4.19
C THR A 97 9.62 6.90 -3.19
N VAL A 98 8.35 6.75 -3.58
CA VAL A 98 7.21 7.01 -2.69
C VAL A 98 7.15 5.98 -1.56
N ALA A 99 7.50 4.71 -1.82
CA ALA A 99 7.60 3.69 -0.78
C ALA A 99 8.63 4.07 0.30
N ARG A 100 9.83 4.51 -0.09
CA ARG A 100 10.91 4.93 0.84
C ARG A 100 10.53 6.16 1.67
N GLN A 101 9.64 7.01 1.15
CA GLN A 101 9.16 8.21 1.84
C GLN A 101 7.92 7.95 2.71
N ALA A 102 7.38 6.73 2.70
CA ALA A 102 6.18 6.41 3.45
C ALA A 102 6.47 6.27 4.95
N GLU A 103 5.78 7.05 5.78
CA GLU A 103 5.91 6.96 7.24
C GLU A 103 5.27 5.69 7.83
N ALA A 104 4.20 5.20 7.17
CA ALA A 104 3.47 4.03 7.65
C ALA A 104 4.02 2.76 6.97
N PRO A 105 4.48 1.75 7.74
CA PRO A 105 5.03 0.51 7.17
C PRO A 105 4.06 -0.24 6.25
N ARG A 106 2.75 -0.07 6.50
CA ARG A 106 1.69 -0.63 5.66
C ARG A 106 1.66 -0.01 4.26
N VAL A 107 1.87 1.30 4.16
CA VAL A 107 1.88 2.03 2.89
C VAL A 107 3.14 1.65 2.10
N GLU A 108 4.29 1.63 2.77
CA GLU A 108 5.55 1.15 2.20
C GLU A 108 5.37 -0.27 1.61
N SER A 109 4.88 -1.23 2.41
CA SER A 109 4.65 -2.61 1.97
C SER A 109 3.76 -2.70 0.74
N MET A 110 2.67 -1.94 0.73
CA MET A 110 1.71 -1.90 -0.37
C MET A 110 2.38 -1.41 -1.65
N LEU A 111 3.13 -0.31 -1.59
CA LEU A 111 3.80 0.30 -2.74
C LEU A 111 4.93 -0.60 -3.28
N LEU A 112 5.71 -1.24 -2.41
CA LEU A 112 6.74 -2.20 -2.82
C LEU A 112 6.13 -3.43 -3.51
N ASN A 113 5.00 -3.94 -3.00
CA ASN A 113 4.28 -5.03 -3.65
C ASN A 113 3.72 -4.62 -5.02
N MET A 114 3.20 -3.39 -5.14
CA MET A 114 2.75 -2.87 -6.43
C MET A 114 3.91 -2.73 -7.41
N ARG A 115 5.05 -2.19 -6.98
CA ARG A 115 6.28 -2.13 -7.77
C ARG A 115 6.70 -3.51 -8.25
N ALA A 116 6.71 -4.51 -7.36
CA ALA A 116 7.04 -5.88 -7.73
C ALA A 116 6.13 -6.43 -8.83
N SER A 117 4.81 -6.18 -8.72
CA SER A 117 3.84 -6.58 -9.75
C SER A 117 4.10 -5.87 -11.08
N VAL A 118 4.45 -4.58 -11.06
CA VAL A 118 4.79 -3.80 -12.27
C VAL A 118 6.06 -4.30 -12.93
N VAL A 119 7.10 -4.59 -12.14
CA VAL A 119 8.35 -5.18 -12.63
C VAL A 119 8.14 -6.60 -13.19
N GLU A 120 7.16 -7.34 -12.65
CA GLU A 120 6.71 -8.65 -13.18
C GLU A 120 5.87 -8.52 -14.47
N GLY A 121 5.68 -7.30 -15.00
CA GLY A 121 4.99 -7.02 -16.26
C GLY A 121 3.49 -6.77 -16.14
N ARG A 122 2.95 -6.70 -14.91
CA ARG A 122 1.53 -6.31 -14.72
C ARG A 122 1.38 -4.81 -14.89
N SER A 123 0.22 -4.40 -15.39
CA SER A 123 -0.12 -2.98 -15.49
C SER A 123 -0.25 -2.34 -14.08
N LEU A 124 -0.05 -1.03 -13.97
CA LEU A 124 -0.30 -0.31 -12.71
C LEU A 124 -1.77 -0.46 -12.31
N GLY A 125 -2.68 -0.28 -13.28
CA GLY A 125 -4.11 -0.44 -13.06
C GLY A 125 -4.49 -1.83 -12.56
N GLN A 126 -3.83 -2.89 -13.03
CA GLN A 126 -4.02 -4.25 -12.51
C GLN A 126 -3.48 -4.41 -11.09
N SER A 127 -2.34 -3.80 -10.78
CA SER A 127 -1.72 -3.88 -9.45
C SER A 127 -2.52 -3.14 -8.38
N LEU A 128 -3.22 -2.06 -8.75
CA LEU A 128 -4.12 -1.34 -7.85
C LEU A 128 -5.36 -2.14 -7.45
N GLN A 129 -5.84 -3.03 -8.33
CA GLN A 129 -7.01 -3.88 -8.06
C GLN A 129 -6.78 -4.88 -6.92
N ASP A 130 -5.53 -5.18 -6.59
CA ASP A 130 -5.18 -6.05 -5.48
C ASP A 130 -5.47 -5.36 -4.11
N TYR A 131 -5.76 -4.05 -4.10
CA TYR A 131 -6.03 -3.24 -2.90
C TYR A 131 -7.36 -2.45 -2.98
N PRO A 132 -8.53 -3.12 -3.11
CA PRO A 132 -9.83 -2.45 -3.31
C PRO A 132 -10.29 -1.62 -2.11
N ALA A 133 -9.80 -1.91 -0.90
CA ALA A 133 -10.09 -1.11 0.30
C ALA A 133 -9.37 0.25 0.30
N VAL A 134 -8.37 0.43 -0.56
CA VAL A 134 -7.55 1.65 -0.67
C VAL A 134 -7.89 2.40 -1.96
N PHE A 135 -7.92 1.68 -3.07
CA PHE A 135 -8.19 2.23 -4.39
C PHE A 135 -9.58 1.75 -4.84
N GLY A 136 -10.54 2.67 -4.82
CA GLY A 136 -11.89 2.38 -5.31
C GLY A 136 -11.94 2.25 -6.84
N ASP A 137 -13.07 1.76 -7.36
CA ASP A 137 -13.24 1.44 -8.78
C ASP A 137 -12.95 2.63 -9.71
N PHE A 138 -13.40 3.83 -9.33
CA PHE A 138 -13.11 5.05 -10.09
C PHE A 138 -11.60 5.30 -10.21
N TYR A 139 -10.86 5.20 -9.11
CA TYR A 139 -9.41 5.40 -9.09
C TYR A 139 -8.71 4.41 -10.04
N VAL A 140 -9.07 3.12 -9.94
CA VAL A 140 -8.51 2.06 -10.77
C VAL A 140 -8.84 2.28 -12.25
N ALA A 141 -10.09 2.59 -12.57
CA ALA A 141 -10.55 2.80 -13.95
C ALA A 141 -9.83 3.99 -14.60
N THR A 142 -9.68 5.10 -13.86
CA THR A 142 -8.95 6.28 -14.32
C THR A 142 -7.49 5.96 -14.62
N VAL A 143 -6.81 5.23 -13.73
CA VAL A 143 -5.42 4.79 -13.97
C VAL A 143 -5.32 3.90 -15.20
N LYS A 144 -6.21 2.92 -15.35
CA LYS A 144 -6.22 2.02 -16.52
C LYS A 144 -6.41 2.79 -17.82
N ALA A 145 -7.30 3.78 -17.83
CA ALA A 145 -7.53 4.64 -18.99
C ALA A 145 -6.28 5.46 -19.33
N GLY A 146 -5.61 6.04 -18.32
CA GLY A 146 -4.37 6.80 -18.50
C GLY A 146 -3.18 5.94 -18.95
N GLU A 147 -3.10 4.70 -18.47
CA GLU A 147 -2.09 3.72 -18.87
C GLU A 147 -2.30 3.28 -20.33
N ALA A 148 -3.55 2.98 -20.72
CA ALA A 148 -3.89 2.58 -22.09
C ALA A 148 -3.73 3.72 -23.12
N SER A 149 -3.94 4.97 -22.72
CA SER A 149 -3.75 6.14 -23.59
C SER A 149 -2.31 6.66 -23.61
N GLY A 150 -1.42 6.11 -22.78
CA GLY A 150 -0.06 6.60 -22.59
C GLY A 150 0.02 7.96 -21.88
N GLN A 151 -1.10 8.48 -21.36
CA GLN A 151 -1.18 9.79 -20.71
C GLN A 151 -1.26 9.67 -19.18
N LEU A 152 -0.41 8.82 -18.61
CA LEU A 152 -0.47 8.53 -17.17
C LEU A 152 -0.16 9.77 -16.31
N GLY A 153 0.77 10.63 -16.71
CA GLY A 153 1.15 11.84 -15.97
C GLY A 153 -0.03 12.82 -15.76
N PRO A 154 -0.66 13.35 -16.84
CA PRO A 154 -1.83 14.23 -16.73
C PRO A 154 -2.99 13.60 -15.96
N VAL A 155 -3.25 12.30 -16.20
CA VAL A 155 -4.32 11.57 -15.53
C VAL A 155 -4.05 11.43 -14.03
N MET A 156 -2.81 11.16 -13.63
CA MET A 156 -2.42 11.12 -12.21
C MET A 156 -2.50 12.50 -11.55
N ASN A 157 -2.17 13.58 -12.26
CA ASN A 157 -2.36 14.93 -11.73
C ASN A 157 -3.82 15.23 -11.43
N HIS A 158 -4.71 14.95 -12.39
CA HIS A 158 -6.16 15.12 -12.18
C HIS A 158 -6.67 14.23 -11.03
N LEU A 159 -6.16 13.00 -10.92
CA LEU A 159 -6.53 12.09 -9.84
C LEU A 159 -6.04 12.59 -8.48
N ALA A 160 -4.83 13.14 -8.41
CA ALA A 160 -4.29 13.75 -7.20
C ALA A 160 -5.15 14.93 -6.73
N ASP A 161 -5.51 15.84 -7.63
CA ASP A 161 -6.39 16.97 -7.33
C ASP A 161 -7.75 16.49 -6.80
N HIS A 162 -8.32 15.45 -7.42
CA HIS A 162 -9.58 14.87 -6.99
C HIS A 162 -9.51 14.28 -5.57
N VAL A 163 -8.48 13.48 -5.28
CA VAL A 163 -8.31 12.83 -3.98
C VAL A 163 -8.01 13.87 -2.89
N GLU A 164 -7.20 14.90 -3.18
CA GLU A 164 -6.92 16.01 -2.27
C GLU A 164 -8.18 16.80 -1.94
N ASN A 165 -8.98 17.16 -2.94
CA ASN A 165 -10.24 17.87 -2.73
C ASN A 165 -11.21 17.04 -1.89
N ARG A 166 -11.28 15.73 -2.12
CA ARG A 166 -12.09 14.83 -1.30
C ARG A 166 -11.61 14.78 0.15
N ALA A 167 -10.30 14.75 0.38
CA ALA A 167 -9.73 14.76 1.72
C ALA A 167 -9.99 16.09 2.45
N LYS A 168 -9.81 17.22 1.76
CA LYS A 168 -10.09 18.57 2.28
C LYS A 168 -11.57 18.75 2.63
N ASN A 169 -12.49 18.42 1.72
CA ASN A 169 -13.93 18.55 1.94
C ASN A 169 -14.39 17.72 3.14
N ARG A 170 -13.89 16.48 3.27
CA ARG A 170 -14.22 15.62 4.41
C ARG A 170 -13.73 16.22 5.73
N GLN A 171 -12.53 16.80 5.75
CA GLN A 171 -12.01 17.48 6.93
C GLN A 171 -12.83 18.72 7.29
N THR A 172 -13.20 19.55 6.30
CA THR A 172 -14.02 20.75 6.55
C THR A 172 -15.38 20.38 7.12
N VAL A 173 -16.05 19.37 6.55
CA VAL A 173 -17.35 18.88 7.06
C VAL A 173 -17.21 18.36 8.49
N GLN A 174 -16.15 17.60 8.79
CA GLN A 174 -15.91 17.10 10.15
C GLN A 174 -15.71 18.23 11.16
N LEU A 175 -14.95 19.26 10.80
CA LEU A 175 -14.73 20.43 11.66
C LEU A 175 -16.00 21.27 11.83
N ALA A 176 -16.80 21.44 10.76
CA ALA A 176 -18.06 22.17 10.80
C ALA A 176 -19.12 21.48 11.68
N LEU A 177 -19.14 20.14 11.71
CA LEU A 177 -20.06 19.35 12.53
C LEU A 177 -19.66 19.29 14.00
N LEU A 178 -18.41 19.63 14.34
CA LEU A 178 -17.92 19.57 15.72
C LEU A 178 -18.69 20.53 16.63
N TYR A 179 -18.90 21.77 16.19
CA TYR A 179 -19.61 22.79 16.99
C TYR A 179 -21.08 22.42 17.26
N PRO A 180 -21.91 22.06 16.24
CA PRO A 180 -23.26 21.55 16.47
C PRO A 180 -23.31 20.32 17.39
N ALA A 181 -22.36 19.39 17.27
CA ALA A 181 -22.32 18.19 18.11
C ALA A 181 -22.01 18.51 19.58
N LEU A 182 -21.14 19.48 19.87
CA LEU A 182 -20.87 19.94 21.23
C LEU A 182 -22.10 20.61 21.85
N LEU A 183 -22.79 21.45 21.07
CA LEU A 183 -24.00 22.12 21.54
C LEU A 183 -25.14 21.12 21.83
N ALA A 184 -25.29 20.08 21.01
CA ALA A 184 -26.32 19.05 21.21
C ALA A 184 -26.07 18.10 22.39
N LEU A 185 -24.83 18.05 22.92
CA LEU A 185 -24.48 17.19 24.06
C LEU A 185 -24.73 17.89 25.42
N VAL A 186 -24.81 19.22 25.42
CA VAL A 186 -25.07 20.06 26.61
C VAL A 186 -26.57 20.21 26.81
#